data_AF-A0A0F9REU3-F1
#
_entry.id   AF-A0A0F9REU3-F1
#
_cell.length_a   1.000
_cell.length_b   1.000
_cell.length_c   1.000
_cell.angle_alpha   90.00
_cell.angle_beta   90.00
_cell.angle_gamma   90.00
#
_symmetry.space_group_name_H-M   'P 1'
#
loop_
_entity.id
_entity.type
_entity.pdbx_description
1 polymer ?
#
loop_
_entity_poly.entity_id
_entity_poly.type
_entity_poly.pdbx_seq_one_letter_code
_entity_poly.pdbx_strand_id
1 'polypeptide(L)'
;MNEQKQPDVSKKQAFGTLAKKTKRFHKLFTSPIGKQVLQDLEDEFNQDQIFDPNSDSVTAHNLGQRDVVIYINQMIRNKDNAARRSEMEG
;
A
#
# COMPACT_ATOMS: atom_id res chain seq x y z
N MET A 1 26.50 15.41 32.34
CA MET A 1 25.30 15.95 31.66
C MET A 1 24.64 14.80 30.93
N ASN A 2 23.49 14.35 31.41
CA ASN A 2 22.71 13.27 30.81
C ASN A 2 21.74 13.87 29.78
N GLU A 3 22.04 13.75 28.50
CA GLU A 3 21.04 13.98 27.45
C GLU A 3 20.22 12.71 27.27
N GLN A 4 19.04 12.71 27.89
CA GLN A 4 18.03 11.67 27.70
C GLN A 4 17.57 11.68 26.23
N LYS A 5 17.80 10.56 25.55
CA LYS A 5 17.17 10.18 24.29
C LYS A 5 15.65 10.44 24.38
N GLN A 6 15.07 11.12 23.40
CA GLN A 6 13.66 10.98 23.06
C GLN A 6 13.51 10.02 21.86
N PRO A 7 13.21 8.71 22.07
CA PRO A 7 12.89 7.85 20.95
C PRO A 7 11.58 7.09 21.22
N ASP A 8 10.40 7.71 21.24
CA ASP A 8 9.18 6.88 21.37
C ASP A 8 7.86 7.46 20.83
N VAL A 9 7.60 8.76 20.94
CA VAL A 9 6.26 9.30 20.61
C VAL A 9 5.98 9.32 19.10
N SER A 10 6.99 9.65 18.29
CA SER A 10 6.83 9.84 16.84
C SER A 10 6.58 8.52 16.09
N LYS A 11 7.20 7.42 16.54
CA LYS A 11 7.03 6.09 15.93
C LYS A 11 5.62 5.54 16.21
N LYS A 12 5.16 5.54 17.46
CA LYS A 12 3.84 5.01 17.84
C LYS A 12 2.68 5.70 17.11
N GLN A 13 2.75 7.02 16.91
CA GLN A 13 1.73 7.77 16.17
C GLN A 13 1.71 7.44 14.67
N ALA A 14 2.89 7.27 14.05
CA ALA A 14 2.99 6.84 12.65
C ALA A 14 2.42 5.43 12.44
N PHE A 15 2.72 4.48 13.33
CA PHE A 15 2.17 3.12 13.28
C PHE A 15 0.64 3.09 13.47
N GLY A 16 0.11 3.86 14.42
CA GLY A 16 -1.34 3.95 14.65
C GLY A 16 -2.10 4.53 13.45
N THR A 17 -1.48 5.48 12.74
CA THR A 17 -2.05 6.10 11.53
C THR A 17 -2.04 5.13 10.36
N LEU A 18 -0.94 4.39 10.19
CA LEU A 18 -0.82 3.36 9.15
C LEU A 18 -1.82 2.21 9.34
N ALA A 19 -1.98 1.70 10.57
CA ALA A 19 -2.93 0.62 10.87
C ALA A 19 -4.39 1.00 10.57
N LYS A 20 -4.77 2.25 10.87
CA LYS A 20 -6.10 2.77 10.50
C LYS A 20 -6.25 2.89 8.99
N LYS A 21 -5.19 3.31 8.29
CA LYS A 21 -5.18 3.43 6.83
C LYS A 21 -5.30 2.06 6.15
N THR A 22 -4.49 1.08 6.54
CA THR A 22 -4.56 -0.30 6.01
C THR A 22 -5.92 -0.93 6.25
N LYS A 23 -6.52 -0.74 7.43
CA LYS A 23 -7.88 -1.22 7.72
C LYS A 23 -8.92 -0.66 6.75
N ARG A 24 -8.87 0.64 6.40
CA ARG A 24 -9.79 1.25 5.44
C ARG A 24 -9.60 0.70 4.03
N PHE A 25 -8.35 0.61 3.58
CA PHE A 25 -8.01 0.06 2.26
C PHE A 25 -8.47 -1.39 2.15
N HIS A 26 -8.14 -2.22 3.12
CA HIS A 26 -8.60 -3.61 3.16
C HIS A 26 -10.13 -3.70 3.11
N LYS A 27 -10.86 -2.93 3.94
CA LYS A 27 -12.33 -2.97 3.94
C LYS A 27 -12.92 -2.57 2.59
N LEU A 28 -12.35 -1.56 1.93
CA LEU A 28 -12.82 -1.09 0.62
C LEU A 28 -12.55 -2.16 -0.45
N PHE A 29 -11.30 -2.56 -0.61
CA PHE A 29 -10.87 -3.41 -1.72
C PHE A 29 -11.17 -4.90 -1.55
N THR A 30 -11.68 -5.33 -0.39
CA THR A 30 -12.26 -6.67 -0.22
C THR A 30 -13.78 -6.71 -0.43
N SER A 31 -14.44 -5.56 -0.58
CA SER A 31 -15.86 -5.48 -0.96
C SER A 31 -16.06 -5.89 -2.43
N PRO A 32 -17.27 -6.35 -2.84
CA PRO A 32 -17.52 -6.76 -4.22
C PRO A 32 -17.18 -5.68 -5.25
N ILE A 33 -17.65 -4.46 -5.02
CA ILE A 33 -17.36 -3.31 -5.90
C ILE A 33 -15.89 -2.92 -5.85
N GLY A 34 -15.27 -2.95 -4.66
CA GLY A 34 -13.86 -2.61 -4.51
C GLY A 34 -12.94 -3.60 -5.23
N LYS A 35 -13.30 -4.89 -5.27
CA LYS A 35 -12.58 -5.89 -6.07
C LYS A 35 -12.67 -5.61 -7.56
N GLN A 36 -13.85 -5.22 -8.06
CA GLN A 36 -14.03 -4.84 -9.46
C GLN A 36 -13.17 -3.62 -9.81
N VAL A 37 -13.22 -2.57 -8.99
CA VAL A 37 -12.39 -1.37 -9.18
C VAL A 37 -10.89 -1.71 -9.14
N LEU A 38 -10.45 -2.58 -8.23
CA LEU A 38 -9.04 -3.00 -8.21
C LEU A 38 -8.66 -3.76 -9.47
N GLN A 39 -9.53 -4.63 -9.97
CA GLN A 39 -9.31 -5.33 -11.23
C GLN A 39 -9.21 -4.34 -12.40
N ASP A 40 -10.13 -3.38 -12.50
CA ASP A 40 -10.10 -2.36 -13.55
C ASP A 40 -8.79 -1.56 -13.53
N LEU A 41 -8.30 -1.20 -12.32
CA LEU A 41 -7.01 -0.52 -12.15
C LEU A 41 -5.82 -1.42 -12.51
N GLU A 42 -5.88 -2.72 -12.19
CA GLU A 42 -4.85 -3.69 -12.58
C GLU A 42 -4.79 -3.84 -14.09
N ASP A 43 -5.95 -3.94 -14.75
CA ASP A 43 -6.05 -4.08 -16.20
C ASP A 43 -5.56 -2.81 -16.93
N GLU A 44 -5.86 -1.62 -16.38
CA GLU A 44 -5.45 -0.34 -16.97
C GLU A 44 -3.96 -0.04 -16.73
N PHE A 45 -3.45 -0.27 -15.51
CA PHE A 45 -2.14 0.22 -15.07
C PHE A 45 -1.02 -0.83 -15.06
N ASN A 46 -1.34 -2.12 -15.14
CA ASN A 46 -0.34 -3.18 -15.26
C ASN A 46 -0.17 -3.60 -16.73
N GLN A 47 0.08 -2.63 -17.60
CA GLN A 47 0.33 -2.87 -19.03
C GLN A 47 1.67 -3.59 -19.22
N ASP A 48 1.73 -4.50 -20.19
CA ASP A 48 2.96 -5.25 -20.52
C ASP A 48 4.09 -4.33 -21.00
N GLN A 49 3.75 -3.18 -21.59
CA GLN A 49 4.71 -2.24 -22.15
C GLN A 49 4.89 -1.01 -21.26
N ILE A 50 5.62 -1.20 -20.16
CA ILE A 50 5.96 -0.12 -19.21
C ILE A 50 6.94 0.87 -19.83
N PHE A 51 7.90 0.36 -20.61
CA PHE A 51 8.97 1.14 -21.22
C PHE A 51 8.59 1.54 -22.63
N ASP A 52 8.50 2.84 -22.87
CA ASP A 52 8.40 3.42 -24.20
C ASP A 52 9.80 3.84 -24.67
N PRO A 53 10.37 3.19 -25.71
CA PRO A 53 11.72 3.51 -26.20
C PRO A 53 11.82 4.91 -26.83
N ASN A 54 10.70 5.57 -27.09
CA ASN A 54 10.64 6.88 -27.72
C ASN A 54 10.28 8.00 -26.74
N SER A 55 9.93 7.69 -25.48
CA SER A 55 9.53 8.70 -24.51
C SER A 55 9.76 8.30 -23.05
N ASP A 56 10.72 8.97 -22.42
CA ASP A 56 10.98 8.85 -20.98
C ASP A 56 9.77 9.33 -20.14
N SER A 57 9.04 10.34 -20.62
CA SER A 57 7.86 10.86 -19.92
C SER A 57 6.71 9.85 -19.88
N VAL A 58 6.50 9.10 -20.97
CA VAL A 58 5.49 8.03 -21.02
C VAL A 58 5.89 6.89 -20.09
N THR A 59 7.17 6.50 -20.11
CA THR A 59 7.70 5.48 -19.19
C THR A 59 7.49 5.89 -17.73
N ALA A 60 7.82 7.13 -17.36
CA ALA A 60 7.63 7.63 -16.00
C ALA A 60 6.14 7.65 -15.60
N HIS A 61 5.24 8.00 -16.52
CA HIS A 61 3.80 7.98 -16.30
C HIS A 61 3.30 6.55 -16.02
N ASN A 62 3.68 5.59 -16.86
CA ASN A 62 3.28 4.19 -16.74
C ASN A 62 3.79 3.57 -15.42
N LEU A 63 5.02 3.89 -15.03
CA LEU A 63 5.59 3.48 -13.73
C LEU A 63 4.77 4.03 -12.56
N GLY A 64 4.40 5.31 -12.61
CA GLY A 64 3.59 5.95 -11.57
C GLY A 64 2.22 5.30 -11.43
N GLN A 65 1.56 4.96 -12.53
CA GLN A 65 0.29 4.24 -12.54
C GLN A 65 0.43 2.85 -11.88
N ARG A 66 1.48 2.10 -12.24
CA ARG A 66 1.76 0.78 -11.66
C ARG A 66 2.04 0.83 -10.16
N ASP A 67 2.76 1.85 -9.70
CA ASP A 67 3.09 2.04 -8.29
C ASP A 67 1.83 2.23 -7.42
N VAL A 68 0.77 2.83 -7.97
CA VAL A 68 -0.52 2.95 -7.27
C VAL A 68 -1.15 1.58 -7.00
N VAL A 69 -1.17 0.70 -8.00
CA VAL A 69 -1.69 -0.68 -7.85
C VAL A 69 -0.86 -1.46 -6.83
N ILE A 70 0.47 -1.37 -6.93
CA ILE A 70 1.39 -2.00 -5.98
C ILE A 70 1.09 -1.51 -4.56
N TYR A 71 0.93 -0.19 -4.38
CA TYR A 71 0.62 0.40 -3.08
C TYR A 71 -0.69 -0.13 -2.49
N ILE A 72 -1.77 -0.18 -3.28
CA ILE A 72 -3.06 -0.71 -2.83
C ILE A 72 -2.91 -2.17 -2.38
N ASN A 73 -2.25 -2.99 -3.19
CA ASN A 73 -2.01 -4.40 -2.89
C ASN A 73 -1.18 -4.60 -1.62
N GLN A 74 -0.15 -3.78 -1.39
CA GLN A 74 0.62 -3.78 -0.14
C GLN A 74 -0.25 -3.42 1.07
N MET A 75 -1.15 -2.45 0.94
CA MET A 75 -2.04 -2.02 2.03
C MET A 75 -3.03 -3.12 2.45
N ILE A 76 -3.53 -3.90 1.49
CA ILE A 76 -4.37 -5.08 1.75
C ILE A 76 -3.56 -6.16 2.49
N ARG A 77 -2.42 -6.57 1.92
CA ARG A 77 -1.55 -7.62 2.49
C ARG A 77 -1.04 -7.29 3.89
N ASN A 78 -0.73 -6.03 4.16
CA ASN A 78 -0.26 -5.59 5.48
C ASN A 78 -1.31 -5.81 6.57
N LYS A 79 -2.61 -5.74 6.25
CA LYS A 79 -3.68 -6.05 7.21
C LYS A 79 -3.79 -7.55 7.49
N ASP A 80 -3.57 -8.38 6.48
CA ASP A 80 -3.60 -9.85 6.60
C ASP A 80 -2.42 -10.35 7.43
N ASN A 81 -1.22 -9.82 7.17
CA ASN A 81 -0.02 -10.16 7.94
C ASN A 81 -0.11 -9.69 9.39
N ALA A 82 -0.72 -8.52 9.63
CA ALA A 82 -0.97 -8.06 11.00
C ALA A 82 -1.96 -8.96 11.75
N ALA A 83 -3.00 -9.48 11.07
CA ALA A 83 -3.95 -10.41 11.68
C ALA A 83 -3.26 -11.72 12.10
N ARG A 84 -2.47 -12.32 11.19
CA ARG A 84 -1.73 -13.57 11.44
C ARG A 84 -0.74 -13.46 12.61
N ARG A 85 -0.08 -12.32 12.77
CA ARG A 85 0.84 -12.10 13.91
C ARG A 85 0.10 -12.06 15.25
N SER A 86 -1.07 -11.43 15.29
CA SER A 86 -1.89 -11.42 16.51
C SER A 86 -2.42 -12.80 16.90
N GLU A 87 -2.64 -13.70 15.94
CA GLU A 87 -3.08 -15.09 16.18
C GLU A 87 -1.93 -16.02 16.65
N MET A 88 -0.67 -15.65 16.41
CA MET A 88 0.50 -16.43 16.86
C MET A 88 1.03 -15.99 18.23
N GLU A 89 0.61 -14.83 18.74
CA GLU A 89 1.05 -14.24 20.02
C GLU A 89 0.00 -14.38 21.15
N GLY A 90 -1.18 -14.96 20.85
CA GLY A 90 -2.24 -15.24 21.83
C GLY A 90 -2.42 -16.73 22.07
#